data_AF-A0A5K1ADV5-F1
#
_entry.id   AF-A0A5K1ADV5-F1
#
_cell.length_a   1.000
_cell.length_b   1.000
_cell.length_c   1.000
_cell.angle_alpha   90.00
_cell.angle_beta   90.00
_cell.angle_gamma   90.00
#
_symmetry.space_group_name_H-M   'P 1'
#
loop_
_entity.id
_entity.type
_entity.pdbx_description
1 polymer ?
#
loop_
_entity_poly.entity_id
_entity_poly.type
_entity_poly.pdbx_seq_one_letter_code
_entity_poly.pdbx_strand_id
1 'polypeptide(L)' 'GLVWISEWNALQHPVASAFLAVLYSDYMLTSGTPSMYCNDKEFSPTDLRNFAVSQ' A
#
# COMPACT_ATOMS: atom_id res chain seq x y z
N GLY A 1 3.44 7.77 -8.80
CA GLY A 1 2.96 7.45 -10.16
C GLY A 1 1.78 6.52 -10.01
N LEU A 2 0.79 6.60 -10.89
CA LEU A 2 -0.48 5.89 -10.71
C LEU A 2 -0.32 4.39 -11.00
N VAL A 3 -0.79 3.53 -10.11
CA VAL A 3 -0.91 2.10 -10.39
C VAL A 3 -1.98 1.86 -11.44
N TRP A 4 -1.59 1.49 -12.64
CA TRP A 4 -2.53 1.23 -13.73
C TRP A 4 -2.83 -0.26 -13.84
N ILE A 5 -4.01 -0.68 -13.38
CA ILE A 5 -4.46 -2.09 -13.46
C ILE A 5 -5.24 -2.35 -14.75
N SER A 6 -6.17 -1.46 -15.07
CA SER A 6 -7.11 -1.59 -16.18
C SER A 6 -7.49 -0.21 -16.71
N GLU A 7 -7.89 -0.15 -17.97
CA GLU A 7 -8.51 1.05 -18.57
C GLU A 7 -9.84 1.39 -17.91
N TRP A 8 -10.54 0.38 -17.38
CA TRP A 8 -11.80 0.54 -16.68
C TRP A 8 -11.53 0.87 -15.22
N ASN A 9 -12.16 1.94 -14.73
CA ASN A 9 -12.04 2.38 -13.34
C ASN A 9 -10.58 2.60 -12.90
N ALA A 10 -9.79 3.20 -13.78
CA ALA A 10 -8.35 3.42 -13.58
C ALA A 10 -7.97 4.16 -12.29
N LEU A 11 -8.87 4.94 -11.71
CA LEU A 11 -8.68 5.60 -10.41
C LEU A 11 -9.25 4.81 -9.23
N GLN A 12 -10.30 4.01 -9.44
CA GLN A 12 -10.90 3.21 -8.37
C GLN A 12 -9.91 2.18 -7.83
N HIS A 13 -9.16 1.55 -8.72
CA HIS A 13 -8.19 0.52 -8.37
C HIS A 13 -7.03 1.07 -7.48
N PRO A 14 -6.36 2.18 -7.85
CA PRO A 14 -5.35 2.83 -7.01
C PRO A 14 -5.88 3.31 -5.68
N VAL A 15 -7.03 4.01 -5.67
CA VAL A 15 -7.58 4.59 -4.44
C VAL A 15 -7.99 3.49 -3.45
N ALA A 16 -8.59 2.41 -3.92
CA ALA A 16 -8.91 1.26 -3.08
C ALA A 16 -7.63 0.58 -2.53
N SER A 17 -6.60 0.45 -3.35
CA SER A 17 -5.31 -0.12 -2.92
C SER A 17 -4.60 0.77 -1.90
N ALA A 18 -4.66 2.10 -2.08
CA ALA A 18 -4.11 3.09 -1.16
C ALA A 18 -4.81 3.03 0.20
N PHE A 19 -6.13 2.88 0.21
CA PHE A 19 -6.90 2.69 1.44
C PHE A 19 -6.45 1.45 2.21
N LEU A 20 -6.30 0.31 1.52
CA LEU A 20 -5.80 -0.93 2.14
C LEU A 20 -4.37 -0.77 2.67
N ALA A 21 -3.49 -0.08 1.94
CA ALA A 21 -2.12 0.19 2.37
C ALA A 21 -2.07 1.05 3.64
N VAL A 22 -2.93 2.07 3.75
CA VAL A 22 -3.07 2.89 4.96
C VAL A 22 -3.56 2.07 6.15
N LEU A 23 -4.61 1.28 5.96
CA LEU A 23 -5.16 0.45 7.02
C LEU A 23 -4.13 -0.57 7.53
N TYR A 24 -3.43 -1.22 6.61
CA TYR A 24 -2.44 -2.24 6.95
C TYR A 24 -1.18 -1.62 7.56
N SER A 25 -0.74 -0.42 7.14
CA SER A 25 0.38 0.27 7.79
C SER A 25 0.10 0.55 9.27
N ASP A 26 -1.13 0.97 9.59
CA ASP A 26 -1.52 1.27 10.98
C ASP A 26 -1.63 -0.04 11.80
N TYR A 27 -2.11 -1.11 11.18
CA TYR A 27 -2.08 -2.46 11.77
C TYR A 27 -0.65 -2.93 12.07
N MET A 28 0.30 -2.74 11.14
CA MET A 28 1.69 -3.17 11.35
C MET A 28 2.32 -2.47 12.55
N LEU A 29 2.08 -1.16 12.71
CA LEU A 29 2.53 -0.40 13.87
C LEU A 29 1.90 -0.88 15.18
N THR A 30 0.60 -1.13 15.19
CA THR A 30 -0.14 -1.55 16.40
C THR A 30 0.13 -3.01 16.80
N SER A 31 0.40 -3.89 15.83
CA SER A 31 0.72 -5.30 16.06
C SER A 31 2.20 -5.57 16.32
N GLY A 32 3.07 -4.58 16.15
CA GLY A 32 4.52 -4.75 16.25
C GLY A 32 5.13 -5.54 15.08
N THR A 33 4.50 -5.50 13.91
CA THR A 33 5.02 -6.12 12.69
C THR A 33 5.98 -5.14 12.00
N PRO A 34 7.31 -5.38 12.01
CA PRO A 34 8.29 -4.38 11.57
C PRO A 34 8.28 -4.19 10.04
N SER A 35 8.02 -5.25 9.28
CA SER A 35 8.03 -5.24 7.82
C SER A 35 7.24 -6.43 7.27
N MET A 36 6.88 -6.34 5.99
CA MET A 36 6.33 -7.45 5.22
C MET A 36 7.24 -7.80 4.03
N TYR A 37 7.37 -9.08 3.74
CA TYR A 37 8.13 -9.56 2.59
C TYR A 37 7.18 -9.95 1.46
N CYS A 38 7.48 -9.50 0.25
CA CYS A 38 6.81 -9.91 -0.97
C CYS A 38 7.88 -10.25 -2.01
N ASN A 39 8.04 -11.56 -2.27
CA ASN A 39 9.20 -12.12 -2.95
C ASN A 39 10.50 -11.63 -2.26
N ASP A 40 11.44 -11.08 -3.03
CA ASP A 40 12.74 -10.57 -2.53
C ASP A 40 12.69 -9.10 -2.08
N LYS A 41 11.50 -8.52 -1.88
CA LYS A 41 11.32 -7.13 -1.45
C LYS A 41 10.73 -7.07 -0.05
N GLU A 42 11.32 -6.22 0.76
CA GLU A 42 10.84 -5.87 2.09
C GLU A 42 10.14 -4.51 2.05
N PHE A 43 9.00 -4.40 2.74
CA PHE A 43 8.22 -3.17 2.85
C PHE A 43 7.95 -2.85 4.30
N SER A 44 8.32 -1.64 4.71
CA SER A 44 8.01 -1.08 6.02
C SER A 44 6.62 -0.42 6.04
N PRO A 45 6.04 -0.16 7.22
CA PRO A 45 4.80 0.62 7.33
C PRO A 45 4.89 1.99 6.63
N THR A 46 6.07 2.62 6.68
CA THR A 46 6.33 3.90 6.00
C THR A 46 6.27 3.77 4.49
N ASP A 47 6.75 2.67 3.92
CA ASP A 47 6.67 2.41 2.48
C ASP A 47 5.23 2.27 2.01
N LEU A 48 4.39 1.58 2.80
CA LEU A 48 2.95 1.46 2.55
C LEU A 48 2.26 2.83 2.61
N ARG A 49 2.65 3.69 3.56
CA ARG A 49 2.11 5.05 3.67
C ARG A 49 2.51 5.94 2.50
N ASN A 50 3.78 5.86 2.09
CA ASN A 50 4.30 6.58 0.93
C ASN A 50 3.64 6.11 -0.37
N PHE A 51 3.42 4.80 -0.50
CA PHE A 51 2.66 4.25 -1.62
C PHE A 51 1.26 4.85 -1.68
N ALA A 52 0.53 4.85 -0.57
CA ALA A 52 -0.83 5.37 -0.51
C ALA A 52 -0.93 6.87 -0.85
N VAL A 53 0.02 7.70 -0.39
CA VAL A 53 0.08 9.13 -0.74
C VAL A 53 0.37 9.35 -2.23
N SER A 54 1.06 8.42 -2.87
CA SER A 54 1.44 8.52 -4.28
C SER A 54 0.38 8.02 -5.27
N GLN A 55 -0.69 7.39 -4.77
CA GLN A 55 -1.85 6.95 -5.54
C GLN A 55 -2.89 8.06 -5.62
#